data_AF-A0A962STI5-F1
#
_entry.id   AF-A0A962STI5-F1
#
_cell.length_a   1.000
_cell.length_b   1.000
_cell.length_c   1.000
_cell.angle_alpha   90.00
_cell.angle_beta   90.00
_cell.angle_gamma   90.00
#
_symmetry.space_group_name_H-M   'P 1'
#
loop_
_entity.id
_entity.type
_entity.pdbx_description
1 polymer ?
#
loop_
_entity_poly.entity_id
_entity_poly.type
_entity_poly.pdbx_seq_one_letter_code
_entity_poly.pdbx_strand_id
1 'polypeptide(L)'
;AEVHLMRKVELESLYKKYRAKGYELGYLPTMPGVGICLDPSRLFARHLAILGQSGSGKSWSVASILQKAVSTMPNAHIILLDLHGEYVWHEIDGVQRAAFNEEVYRYVDARDLEIPYWLLTYGELVDLLIDRSDPKASTQMAFLREVLLELRRKANRDLEGVHITIDSPVYFDLPELYMAFKRANEQVTDFG
;
A
#
# COMPACT_ATOMS: atom_id res chain seq x y z
N ALA A 1 0.47 -45.09 23.04
CA ALA A 1 1.28 -43.88 23.28
C ALA A 1 0.67 -43.14 24.46
N GLU A 2 1.46 -42.80 25.48
CA GLU A 2 1.00 -41.98 26.60
C GLU A 2 1.05 -40.50 26.21
N VAL A 3 0.04 -39.73 26.64
CA VAL A 3 -0.05 -38.28 26.39
C VAL A 3 0.23 -37.57 27.71
N HIS A 4 1.23 -36.70 27.73
CA HIS A 4 1.58 -35.90 28.91
C HIS A 4 1.30 -34.41 28.65
N LEU A 5 0.80 -33.73 29.68
CA LEU A 5 0.61 -32.29 29.67
C LEU A 5 1.97 -31.59 29.67
N MET A 6 2.19 -30.69 28.71
CA MET A 6 3.43 -29.92 28.61
C MET A 6 3.52 -28.93 29.78
N ARG A 7 4.67 -28.87 30.44
CA ARG A 7 4.87 -28.01 31.62
C ARG A 7 5.22 -26.59 31.22
N LYS A 8 4.93 -25.63 32.09
CA LYS A 8 5.21 -24.20 31.85
C LYS A 8 6.66 -23.94 31.43
N VAL A 9 7.61 -24.58 32.10
CA VAL A 9 9.06 -24.42 31.86
C VAL A 9 9.46 -24.88 30.45
N GLU A 10 8.82 -25.95 29.95
CA GLU A 10 9.08 -26.48 28.60
C GLU A 10 8.53 -25.53 27.52
N LEU A 11 7.33 -24.99 27.75
CA LEU A 11 6.71 -23.97 26.89
C LEU A 11 7.51 -22.66 26.88
N GLU A 12 7.94 -22.18 28.04
CA GLU A 12 8.78 -20.99 28.13
C GLU A 12 10.10 -21.18 27.38
N SER A 13 10.70 -22.38 27.43
CA SER A 13 11.91 -22.71 26.66
C SER A 13 11.70 -22.62 25.14
N LEU A 14 10.57 -23.14 24.63
CA LEU A 14 10.18 -23.04 23.21
C LEU A 14 10.05 -21.59 22.73
N TYR A 15 9.41 -20.74 23.55
CA TYR A 15 9.16 -19.34 23.20
C TYR A 15 10.29 -18.37 23.59
N LYS A 16 11.29 -18.82 24.36
CA LYS A 16 12.41 -18.00 24.86
C LYS A 16 13.12 -17.23 23.75
N LYS A 17 13.37 -17.90 22.62
CA LYS A 17 14.03 -17.30 21.44
C LYS A 17 13.22 -16.14 20.84
N TYR A 18 11.90 -16.22 20.88
CA TYR A 18 11.00 -15.21 20.33
C TYR A 18 10.74 -14.07 21.32
N ARG A 19 10.76 -14.33 22.63
CA ARG A 19 10.64 -13.29 23.66
C ARG A 19 11.70 -12.20 23.55
N ALA A 20 12.92 -12.56 23.17
CA ALA A 20 14.00 -11.59 22.95
C ALA A 20 13.67 -10.55 21.87
N LYS A 21 12.71 -10.82 20.98
CA LYS A 21 12.26 -9.88 19.94
C LYS A 21 11.16 -8.92 20.40
N GLY A 22 10.63 -9.10 21.60
CA GLY A 22 9.67 -8.17 22.22
C GLY A 22 8.27 -8.14 21.58
N TYR A 23 7.97 -9.00 20.61
CA TYR A 23 6.71 -9.01 19.85
C TYR A 23 5.69 -10.01 20.43
N GLU A 24 5.20 -9.73 21.64
CA GLU A 24 4.14 -10.51 22.29
C GLU A 24 2.76 -10.05 21.80
N LEU A 25 1.91 -11.00 21.36
CA LEU A 25 0.56 -10.72 20.81
C LEU A 25 -0.60 -11.24 21.68
N GLY A 26 -0.31 -12.11 22.65
CA GLY A 26 -1.35 -12.71 23.47
C GLY A 26 -0.82 -13.87 24.30
N TYR A 27 -1.74 -14.67 24.85
CA TYR A 27 -1.45 -15.72 25.82
C TYR A 27 -2.05 -17.05 25.39
N LEU A 28 -1.45 -18.15 25.86
CA LEU A 28 -2.07 -19.46 25.72
C LEU A 28 -3.34 -19.54 26.57
N PRO A 29 -4.50 -19.95 26.00
CA PRO A 29 -5.74 -20.05 26.76
C PRO A 29 -5.63 -21.03 27.95
N THR A 30 -4.89 -22.11 27.77
CA THR A 30 -4.65 -23.14 28.79
C THR A 30 -3.62 -22.71 29.84
N MET A 31 -2.77 -21.72 29.54
CA MET A 31 -1.72 -21.23 30.42
C MET A 31 -1.54 -19.71 30.26
N PRO A 32 -2.43 -18.87 30.83
CA PRO A 32 -2.41 -17.42 30.64
C PRO A 32 -1.11 -16.73 31.08
N GLY A 33 -0.31 -17.36 31.94
CA GLY A 33 1.01 -16.85 32.32
C GLY A 33 2.12 -17.02 31.27
N VAL A 34 1.82 -17.59 30.11
CA VAL A 34 2.77 -17.81 29.01
C VAL A 34 2.37 -16.95 27.81
N GLY A 35 3.05 -15.80 27.67
CA GLY A 35 2.94 -14.95 26.50
C GLY A 35 3.51 -15.61 25.24
N ILE A 36 2.74 -15.52 24.15
CA ILE A 36 3.11 -15.95 22.81
C ILE A 36 3.81 -14.78 22.11
N CYS A 37 5.11 -14.95 21.90
CA CYS A 37 5.92 -14.03 21.12
C CYS A 37 6.14 -14.57 19.71
N LEU A 38 5.97 -13.70 18.73
CA LEU A 38 6.29 -13.99 17.34
C LEU A 38 7.61 -13.36 16.93
N ASP A 39 8.16 -13.85 15.82
CA ASP A 39 9.27 -13.19 15.14
C ASP A 39 8.70 -12.18 14.13
N PRO A 40 8.75 -10.86 14.39
CA PRO A 40 8.17 -9.86 13.49
C PRO A 40 8.78 -9.93 12.09
N SER A 41 10.10 -10.16 11.99
CA SER A 41 10.76 -10.27 10.69
C SER A 41 10.22 -11.44 9.88
N ARG A 42 9.89 -12.57 10.52
CA ARG A 42 9.28 -13.72 9.82
C ARG A 42 7.81 -13.52 9.54
N LEU A 43 7.09 -12.86 10.44
CA LEU A 43 5.67 -12.57 10.31
C LEU A 43 5.40 -11.68 9.09
N PHE A 44 6.18 -10.60 8.93
CA PHE A 44 6.01 -9.62 7.86
C PHE A 44 6.80 -9.93 6.58
N ALA A 45 7.76 -10.87 6.62
CA ALA A 45 8.43 -11.33 5.40
C ALA A 45 7.56 -12.24 4.51
N ARG A 46 6.37 -12.62 4.97
CA ARG A 46 5.42 -13.47 4.24
C ARG A 46 4.04 -12.86 4.28
N HIS A 47 3.18 -13.25 3.33
CA HIS A 47 1.77 -12.89 3.38
C HIS A 47 1.10 -13.60 4.57
N LEU A 48 0.24 -12.86 5.26
CA LEU A 48 -0.56 -13.32 6.39
C LEU A 48 -2.05 -13.09 6.06
N ALA A 49 -2.90 -14.04 6.45
CA ALA A 49 -4.35 -13.90 6.40
C ALA A 49 -4.94 -14.09 7.81
N ILE A 50 -5.81 -13.17 8.22
CA ILE A 50 -6.61 -13.28 9.45
C ILE A 50 -8.04 -13.56 9.05
N LEU A 51 -8.54 -14.74 9.41
CA LEU A 51 -9.84 -15.25 8.97
C LEU A 51 -10.77 -15.43 10.18
N GLY A 52 -12.05 -15.10 9.99
CA GLY A 52 -13.06 -15.28 11.03
C GLY A 52 -14.40 -14.66 10.65
N GLN A 53 -15.47 -15.10 11.30
CA GLN A 53 -16.80 -14.51 11.10
C GLN A 53 -16.91 -13.09 11.68
N SER A 54 -17.98 -12.37 11.35
CA SER A 54 -18.26 -11.08 11.99
C SER A 54 -18.38 -11.24 13.50
N GLY A 55 -17.77 -10.32 14.25
CA GLY A 55 -17.71 -10.39 15.72
C GLY A 55 -16.62 -11.33 16.29
N SER A 56 -15.86 -12.05 15.47
CA SER A 56 -14.80 -12.96 15.95
C SER A 56 -13.48 -12.26 16.33
N GLY A 57 -13.44 -10.93 16.34
CA GLY A 57 -12.23 -10.16 16.68
C GLY A 57 -11.19 -10.04 15.57
N LYS A 58 -11.58 -10.08 14.28
CA LYS A 58 -10.64 -9.88 13.16
C LYS A 58 -9.93 -8.52 13.24
N SER A 59 -10.71 -7.45 13.28
CA SER A 59 -10.21 -6.07 13.28
C SER A 59 -9.43 -5.76 14.56
N TRP A 60 -9.87 -6.35 15.69
CA TRP A 60 -9.11 -6.32 16.94
C TRP A 60 -7.76 -7.02 16.82
N SER A 61 -7.71 -8.19 16.19
CA SER A 61 -6.47 -8.94 15.96
C SER A 61 -5.51 -8.17 15.05
N VAL A 62 -6.03 -7.54 13.99
CA VAL A 62 -5.24 -6.65 13.12
C VAL A 62 -4.70 -5.48 13.92
N ALA A 63 -5.55 -4.76 14.66
CA ALA A 63 -5.15 -3.61 15.46
C ALA A 63 -4.06 -3.99 16.48
N SER A 64 -4.23 -5.10 17.21
CA SER A 64 -3.24 -5.60 18.18
C SER A 64 -1.90 -5.92 17.52
N ILE A 65 -1.92 -6.58 16.36
CA ILE A 65 -0.69 -6.85 15.58
C ILE A 65 -0.02 -5.54 15.17
N LEU A 66 -0.76 -4.59 14.62
CA LEU A 66 -0.19 -3.35 14.10
C LEU A 66 0.29 -2.42 15.21
N GLN A 67 -0.45 -2.29 16.32
CA GLN A 67 -0.01 -1.56 17.51
C GLN A 67 1.32 -2.11 18.02
N LYS A 68 1.46 -3.45 18.04
CA LYS A 68 2.70 -4.08 18.46
C LYS A 68 3.84 -3.82 17.48
N ALA A 69 3.57 -3.87 16.18
CA ALA A 69 4.53 -3.53 15.13
C ALA A 69 5.07 -2.12 15.30
N VAL A 70 4.20 -1.13 15.38
CA VAL A 70 4.60 0.27 15.53
C VAL A 70 5.43 0.49 16.80
N SER A 71 5.07 -0.18 17.92
CA SER A 71 5.82 -0.05 19.18
C SER A 71 7.22 -0.71 19.19
N THR A 72 7.45 -1.72 18.33
CA THR A 72 8.68 -2.54 18.37
C THR A 72 9.55 -2.39 17.12
N MET A 73 9.01 -1.82 16.06
CA MET A 73 9.65 -1.68 14.75
C MET A 73 9.60 -0.20 14.32
N PRO A 74 10.48 0.67 14.85
CA PRO A 74 10.42 2.12 14.61
C PRO A 74 10.62 2.52 13.14
N ASN A 75 11.17 1.62 12.32
CA ASN A 75 11.38 1.82 10.89
C ASN A 75 10.29 1.15 10.02
N ALA A 76 9.21 0.65 10.62
CA ALA A 76 8.12 0.04 9.87
C ALA A 76 7.26 1.11 9.21
N HIS A 77 7.05 0.97 7.90
CA HIS A 77 6.07 1.75 7.15
C HIS A 77 4.85 0.88 6.90
N ILE A 78 3.69 1.28 7.43
CA ILE A 78 2.45 0.50 7.38
C ILE A 78 1.40 1.35 6.68
N ILE A 79 0.81 0.80 5.63
CA ILE A 79 -0.38 1.35 4.98
C ILE A 79 -1.54 0.44 5.33
N LEU A 80 -2.54 0.99 6.00
CA LEU A 80 -3.76 0.28 6.37
C LEU A 80 -4.92 0.79 5.50
N LEU A 81 -5.47 -0.10 4.67
CA LEU A 81 -6.64 0.19 3.85
C LEU A 81 -7.90 -0.18 4.65
N ASP A 82 -8.55 0.83 5.22
CA ASP A 82 -9.73 0.67 6.08
C ASP A 82 -11.03 0.83 5.28
N LEU A 83 -11.53 -0.28 4.72
CA LEU A 83 -12.73 -0.28 3.87
C LEU A 83 -14.04 -0.01 4.65
N HIS A 84 -14.04 -0.20 5.97
CA HIS A 84 -15.25 -0.13 6.79
C HIS A 84 -15.20 0.96 7.87
N GLY A 85 -14.08 1.68 8.02
CA GLY A 85 -13.91 2.70 9.05
C GLY A 85 -13.78 2.10 10.46
N GLU A 86 -13.25 0.89 10.57
CA GLU A 86 -13.13 0.18 11.86
C GLU A 86 -11.95 0.67 12.70
N TYR A 87 -10.96 1.33 12.09
CA TYR A 87 -9.73 1.74 12.76
C TYR A 87 -9.65 3.24 13.01
N VAL A 88 -10.36 4.05 12.23
CA VAL A 88 -10.55 5.49 12.46
C VAL A 88 -12.02 5.83 12.23
N TRP A 89 -12.68 6.41 13.23
CA TRP A 89 -14.10 6.73 13.18
C TRP A 89 -14.41 8.06 13.89
N HIS A 90 -15.60 8.60 13.69
CA HIS A 90 -16.07 9.82 14.36
C HIS A 90 -17.18 9.47 15.36
N GLU A 91 -17.07 10.00 16.58
CA GLU A 91 -18.13 9.92 17.59
C GLU A 91 -19.29 10.91 17.29
N ILE A 92 -20.39 10.78 18.03
CA ILE A 92 -21.62 11.58 17.85
C ILE A 92 -21.33 13.09 18.04
N ASP A 93 -20.34 13.42 18.86
CA ASP A 93 -19.87 14.78 19.12
C ASP A 93 -18.91 15.33 18.04
N GLY A 94 -18.62 14.53 17.00
CA GLY A 94 -17.71 14.87 15.91
C GLY A 94 -16.24 14.62 16.22
N VAL A 95 -15.90 14.07 17.39
CA VAL A 95 -14.51 13.79 17.77
C VAL A 95 -14.01 12.55 17.01
N GLN A 96 -12.88 12.69 16.30
CA GLN A 96 -12.22 11.56 15.67
C GLN A 96 -11.58 10.66 16.74
N ARG A 97 -11.82 9.36 16.63
CA ARG A 97 -11.19 8.30 17.43
C ARG A 97 -10.44 7.37 16.50
N ALA A 98 -9.44 6.72 17.06
CA ALA A 98 -8.68 5.71 16.34
C ALA A 98 -8.27 4.56 17.24
N ALA A 99 -8.02 3.41 16.62
CA ALA A 99 -7.42 2.26 17.27
C ALA A 99 -5.91 2.47 17.56
N PHE A 100 -5.31 3.57 17.12
CA PHE A 100 -3.89 3.88 17.25
C PHE A 100 -3.69 5.22 17.96
N ASN A 101 -2.56 5.40 18.65
CA ASN A 101 -2.21 6.68 19.27
C ASN A 101 -1.98 7.75 18.20
N GLU A 102 -2.48 8.97 18.40
CA GLU A 102 -2.40 10.06 17.41
C GLU A 102 -0.97 10.38 16.94
N GLU A 103 0.03 10.11 17.77
CA GLU A 103 1.45 10.33 17.45
C GLU A 103 2.01 9.35 16.41
N VAL A 104 1.34 8.22 16.16
CA VAL A 104 1.89 7.10 15.38
C VAL A 104 1.16 6.79 14.09
N TYR A 105 0.07 7.49 13.78
CA TYR A 105 -0.66 7.29 12.52
C TYR A 105 -0.93 8.61 11.81
N ARG A 106 -1.17 8.50 10.50
CA ARG A 106 -1.79 9.55 9.69
C ARG A 106 -3.01 8.96 9.03
N TYR A 107 -4.13 9.65 9.14
CA TYR A 107 -5.37 9.27 8.48
C TYR A 107 -5.57 10.14 7.24
N VAL A 108 -5.95 9.49 6.15
CA VAL A 108 -6.34 10.14 4.90
C VAL A 108 -7.68 9.53 4.52
N ASP A 109 -8.71 10.36 4.45
CA ASP A 109 -9.99 9.92 3.91
C ASP A 109 -9.81 9.64 2.41
N ALA A 110 -10.23 8.46 1.97
CA ALA A 110 -10.13 8.07 0.56
C ALA A 110 -10.91 9.01 -0.37
N ARG A 111 -11.94 9.71 0.14
CA ARG A 111 -12.73 10.69 -0.60
C ARG A 111 -12.00 12.01 -0.81
N ASP A 112 -11.06 12.32 0.07
CA ASP A 112 -10.22 13.52 0.01
C ASP A 112 -8.87 13.23 -0.68
N LEU A 113 -8.63 11.98 -1.10
CA LEU A 113 -7.40 11.58 -1.73
C LEU A 113 -7.32 12.09 -3.17
N GLU A 114 -6.51 13.12 -3.38
CA GLU A 114 -6.12 13.58 -4.71
C GLU A 114 -4.86 12.87 -5.18
N ILE A 115 -4.98 12.08 -6.25
CA ILE A 115 -3.83 11.42 -6.88
C ILE A 115 -3.44 12.23 -8.11
N PRO A 116 -2.22 12.78 -8.17
CA PRO A 116 -1.78 13.50 -9.35
C PRO A 116 -1.73 12.59 -10.59
N TYR A 117 -2.18 13.11 -11.73
CA TYR A 117 -2.26 12.35 -12.98
C TYR A 117 -0.91 11.78 -13.44
N TRP A 118 0.20 12.39 -13.03
CA TRP A 118 1.54 11.92 -13.40
C TRP A 118 1.99 10.66 -12.68
N LEU A 119 1.26 10.23 -11.65
CA LEU A 119 1.48 8.93 -11.01
C LEU A 119 0.86 7.78 -11.80
N LEU A 120 -0.02 8.06 -12.76
CA LEU A 120 -0.57 7.04 -13.63
C LEU A 120 0.55 6.38 -14.45
N THR A 121 0.48 5.05 -14.50
CA THR A 121 1.32 4.22 -15.35
C THR A 121 0.98 4.47 -16.82
N TYR A 122 1.90 4.10 -17.70
CA TYR A 122 1.65 4.12 -19.15
C TYR A 122 0.40 3.32 -19.52
N GLY A 123 0.20 2.16 -18.89
CA GLY A 123 -0.98 1.33 -19.12
C GLY A 123 -2.29 2.04 -18.76
N GLU A 124 -2.34 2.68 -17.60
CA GLU A 124 -3.52 3.44 -17.17
C GLU A 124 -3.79 4.66 -18.05
N LEU A 125 -2.74 5.35 -18.51
CA LEU A 125 -2.88 6.45 -19.45
C LEU A 125 -3.39 5.97 -20.82
N VAL A 126 -2.94 4.82 -21.31
CA VAL A 126 -3.49 4.20 -22.53
C VAL A 126 -4.97 3.91 -22.33
N ASP A 127 -5.35 3.32 -21.21
CA ASP A 127 -6.75 2.96 -20.93
C ASP A 127 -7.66 4.18 -20.79
N LEU A 128 -7.11 5.31 -20.33
CA LEU A 128 -7.85 6.57 -20.20
C LEU A 128 -7.97 7.34 -21.52
N LEU A 129 -6.91 7.32 -22.35
CA LEU A 129 -6.77 8.25 -23.48
C LEU A 129 -7.01 7.60 -24.86
N ILE A 130 -6.90 6.27 -24.99
CA ILE A 130 -6.93 5.58 -26.27
C ILE A 130 -8.09 4.59 -26.31
N ASP A 131 -8.97 4.75 -27.30
CA ASP A 131 -10.00 3.76 -27.62
C ASP A 131 -9.35 2.55 -28.28
N ARG A 132 -9.35 1.41 -27.57
CA ARG A 132 -8.77 0.15 -28.06
C ARG A 132 -9.51 -0.42 -29.27
N SER A 133 -10.71 0.05 -29.58
CA SER A 133 -11.48 -0.36 -30.77
C SER A 133 -11.11 0.42 -32.03
N ASP A 134 -10.34 1.52 -31.89
CA ASP A 134 -9.85 2.30 -33.04
C ASP A 134 -8.83 1.46 -33.84
N PRO A 135 -9.00 1.30 -35.16
CA PRO A 135 -8.02 0.63 -36.03
C PRO A 135 -6.59 1.20 -35.93
N LYS A 136 -6.44 2.46 -35.51
CA LYS A 136 -5.16 3.15 -35.32
C LYS A 136 -4.64 3.10 -33.88
N ALA A 137 -5.28 2.36 -32.97
CA ALA A 137 -4.91 2.33 -31.54
C ALA A 137 -3.44 1.97 -31.32
N SER A 138 -2.87 1.00 -32.05
CA SER A 138 -1.45 0.64 -31.92
C SER A 138 -0.51 1.80 -32.27
N THR A 139 -0.85 2.60 -33.28
CA THR A 139 -0.08 3.79 -33.66
C THR A 139 -0.22 4.89 -32.61
N GLN A 140 -1.43 5.11 -32.09
CA GLN A 140 -1.67 6.08 -31.02
C GLN A 140 -0.90 5.71 -29.73
N MET A 141 -0.84 4.42 -29.39
CA MET A 141 -0.08 3.91 -28.24
C MET A 141 1.42 4.14 -28.41
N ALA A 142 1.97 3.83 -29.60
CA ALA A 142 3.38 4.08 -29.89
C ALA A 142 3.72 5.57 -29.78
N PHE A 143 2.87 6.44 -30.35
CA PHE A 143 3.03 7.90 -30.26
C PHE A 143 2.92 8.40 -28.82
N LEU A 144 1.94 7.92 -28.04
CA LEU A 144 1.80 8.24 -26.61
C LEU A 144 3.08 7.90 -25.85
N ARG A 145 3.64 6.71 -26.09
CA ARG A 145 4.85 6.24 -25.42
C ARG A 145 6.04 7.17 -25.67
N GLU A 146 6.23 7.59 -26.92
CA GLU A 146 7.34 8.47 -27.30
C GLU A 146 7.20 9.86 -26.67
N VAL A 147 6.05 10.51 -26.85
CA VAL A 147 5.80 11.86 -26.34
C VAL A 147 5.82 11.88 -24.81
N LEU A 148 5.23 10.89 -24.15
CA LEU A 148 5.19 10.83 -22.69
C LEU A 148 6.60 10.71 -22.09
N LEU A 149 7.46 9.87 -22.67
CA LEU A 149 8.84 9.75 -22.21
C LEU A 149 9.64 11.04 -22.42
N GLU A 150 9.44 11.71 -23.56
CA GLU A 150 10.06 13.01 -23.84
C GLU A 150 9.63 14.05 -22.81
N LEU A 151 8.33 14.19 -22.54
CA LEU A 151 7.80 15.17 -21.60
C LEU A 151 8.25 14.92 -20.17
N ARG A 152 8.28 13.65 -19.71
CA ARG A 152 8.83 13.28 -18.40
C ARG A 152 10.30 13.68 -18.28
N ARG A 153 11.11 13.43 -19.31
CA ARG A 153 12.53 13.86 -19.31
C ARG A 153 12.69 15.38 -19.39
N LYS A 154 11.87 16.04 -20.20
CA LYS A 154 11.90 17.50 -20.39
C LYS A 154 11.56 18.24 -19.10
N ALA A 155 10.58 17.76 -18.35
CA ALA A 155 10.09 18.43 -17.15
C ALA A 155 10.95 18.17 -15.90
N ASN A 156 11.79 17.13 -15.92
CA ASN A 156 12.60 16.70 -14.78
C ASN A 156 14.11 16.63 -15.13
N ARG A 157 14.61 17.63 -15.88
CA ARG A 157 16.02 17.70 -16.32
C ARG A 157 17.00 17.89 -15.17
N ASP A 158 16.51 18.41 -14.06
CA ASP A 158 17.21 18.67 -12.81
C ASP A 158 17.48 17.39 -11.99
N LEU A 159 16.83 16.27 -12.32
CA LEU A 159 17.10 14.96 -11.72
C LEU A 159 18.34 14.29 -12.33
N GLU A 160 19.51 14.91 -12.12
CA GLU A 160 20.79 14.39 -12.60
C GLU A 160 21.05 12.95 -12.08
N GLY A 161 21.44 12.05 -12.98
CA GLY A 161 21.76 10.66 -12.66
C GLY A 161 20.55 9.74 -12.43
N VAL A 162 19.31 10.24 -12.51
CA VAL A 162 18.10 9.41 -12.39
C VAL A 162 17.67 8.90 -13.76
N HIS A 163 17.57 7.59 -13.91
CA HIS A 163 17.07 6.98 -15.15
C HIS A 163 15.54 7.06 -15.22
N ILE A 164 15.03 8.05 -15.95
CA ILE A 164 13.59 8.23 -16.20
C ILE A 164 13.12 7.25 -17.28
N THR A 165 12.14 6.42 -16.91
CA THR A 165 11.41 5.47 -17.76
C THR A 165 9.99 5.97 -18.05
N ILE A 166 9.26 5.21 -18.87
CA ILE A 166 7.88 5.51 -19.23
C ILE A 166 6.92 5.45 -18.03
N ASP A 167 7.25 4.68 -16.99
CA ASP A 167 6.44 4.50 -15.79
C ASP A 167 7.03 5.23 -14.56
N SER A 168 8.09 6.03 -14.73
CA SER A 168 8.65 6.82 -13.62
C SER A 168 7.62 7.81 -13.06
N PRO A 169 7.29 7.80 -11.76
CA PRO A 169 6.20 8.59 -11.18
C PRO A 169 6.59 10.08 -11.01
N VAL A 170 6.92 10.74 -12.11
CA VAL A 170 7.42 12.11 -12.18
C VAL A 170 6.52 12.94 -13.09
N TYR A 171 6.46 14.24 -12.79
CA TYR A 171 5.62 15.19 -13.52
C TYR A 171 5.89 15.16 -15.03
N PHE A 172 4.83 15.31 -15.83
CA PHE A 172 4.90 15.60 -17.26
C PHE A 172 3.82 16.62 -17.60
N ASP A 173 4.07 17.47 -18.60
CA ASP A 173 3.13 18.54 -18.96
C ASP A 173 1.96 18.00 -19.79
N LEU A 174 0.79 17.87 -19.15
CA LEU A 174 -0.42 17.36 -19.81
C LEU A 174 -0.93 18.27 -20.95
N PRO A 175 -0.95 19.62 -20.82
CA PRO A 175 -1.22 20.51 -21.94
C PRO A 175 -0.29 20.29 -23.15
N GLU A 176 1.01 20.10 -22.92
CA GLU A 176 1.96 19.82 -24.00
C GLU A 176 1.70 18.46 -24.66
N LEU A 177 1.35 17.45 -23.87
CA LEU A 177 0.92 16.14 -24.38
C LEU A 177 -0.31 16.29 -25.29
N TYR A 178 -1.33 17.02 -24.85
CA TYR A 178 -2.52 17.31 -25.66
C TYR A 178 -2.17 18.00 -26.97
N MET A 179 -1.30 19.02 -26.93
CA MET A 179 -0.89 19.75 -28.12
C MET A 179 -0.11 18.88 -29.11
N ALA A 180 0.71 17.94 -28.63
CA ALA A 180 1.41 16.97 -29.48
C ALA A 180 0.42 16.07 -30.24
N PHE A 181 -0.59 15.54 -29.55
CA PHE A 181 -1.66 14.75 -30.17
C PHE A 181 -2.49 15.55 -31.18
N LYS A 182 -2.83 16.80 -30.85
CA LYS A 182 -3.58 17.68 -31.75
C LYS A 182 -2.83 17.90 -33.07
N ARG A 183 -1.53 18.22 -32.99
CA ARG A 183 -0.68 18.41 -34.19
C ARG A 183 -0.54 17.14 -35.02
N ALA A 184 -0.38 15.98 -34.37
CA ALA A 184 -0.29 14.71 -35.06
C ALA A 184 -1.58 14.40 -35.85
N ASN A 185 -2.76 14.68 -35.27
CA ASN A 185 -4.03 14.49 -35.94
C ASN A 185 -4.21 15.44 -37.13
N GLU A 186 -3.83 16.72 -37.00
CA GLU A 186 -3.89 17.71 -38.08
C GLU A 186 -2.97 17.34 -39.25
N GLN A 187 -1.76 16.85 -38.96
CA GLN A 187 -0.83 16.40 -40.00
C GLN A 187 -1.33 15.17 -40.76
N VAL A 188 -2.06 14.26 -40.09
CA VAL A 188 -2.64 13.08 -40.75
C VAL A 188 -3.80 13.46 -41.67
N THR A 189 -4.55 14.52 -41.37
CA THR A 189 -5.64 15.00 -42.23
C THR A 189 -5.17 15.68 -43.51
N ASP A 190 -3.96 16.27 -43.52
CA ASP A 190 -3.40 16.97 -44.70
C ASP A 190 -2.85 16.02 -45.79
N PHE A 191 -2.83 14.70 -45.55
CA PHE A 191 -2.42 13.68 -46.52
C PHE A 191 -3.57 12.76 -46.96
N GLY A 192 -4.83 13.16 -46.70
CA GLY A 192 -6.05 12.44 -47.10
C GLY A 192 -6.67 12.97 -48.39
#